data_AF-A0A527HYN5-F1
#
_entry.id   AF-A0A527HYN5-F1
#
_cell.length_a   1.000
_cell.length_b   1.000
_cell.length_c   1.000
_cell.angle_alpha   90.00
_cell.angle_beta   90.00
_cell.angle_gamma   90.00
#
_symmetry.space_group_name_H-M   'P 1'
#
loop_
_entity.id
_entity.type
_entity.pdbx_description
1 polymer ?
#
loop_
_entity_poly.entity_id
_entity_poly.type
_entity_poly.pdbx_seq_one_letter_code
_entity_poly.pdbx_strand_id
1 'polypeptide(L)' 'ADGWYLVATKGSHRQYKHEVKAGRVTVAGKPSEEVAPGTLNSILKQSGLKE' A
#
# COMPACT_ATOMS: atom_id res chain seq x y z
N ALA A 1 5.74 0.84 -12.60
CA ALA A 1 5.58 0.33 -11.22
C ALA A 1 6.59 1.05 -10.35
N ASP A 2 6.13 1.69 -9.28
CA ASP A 2 6.92 2.63 -8.46
C ASP A 2 7.81 1.89 -7.43
N GLY A 3 8.43 0.77 -7.78
CA GLY A 3 9.38 0.04 -6.90
C GLY A 3 8.82 -0.62 -5.62
N TRP A 4 7.50 -0.57 -5.38
CA TRP A 4 6.89 -1.23 -4.21
C TRP A 4 6.76 -2.74 -4.41
N TYR A 5 7.23 -3.52 -3.44
CA TYR A 5 7.12 -4.99 -3.42
C TYR A 5 6.45 -5.47 -2.14
N LEU A 6 5.71 -6.57 -2.25
CA LEU A 6 5.01 -7.21 -1.13
C LEU A 6 6.04 -7.86 -0.20
N VAL A 7 6.00 -7.52 1.09
CA VAL A 7 6.87 -8.11 2.12
C VAL A 7 6.16 -9.09 3.03
N ALA A 8 4.87 -8.85 3.29
CA ALA A 8 4.09 -9.70 4.17
C ALA A 8 2.61 -9.57 3.84
N THR A 9 1.89 -10.68 4.02
CA THR A 9 0.43 -10.71 3.95
C THR A 9 -0.10 -11.34 5.23
N LYS A 10 -1.05 -10.66 5.88
CA LYS A 10 -1.75 -11.19 7.06
C LYS A 10 -3.25 -11.05 6.85
N GLY A 11 -3.92 -12.18 6.59
CA GLY A 11 -5.33 -12.17 6.19
C GLY A 11 -5.53 -11.33 4.93
N SER A 12 -6.47 -10.38 4.98
CA SER A 12 -6.74 -9.46 3.88
C SER A 12 -5.81 -8.23 3.83
N HIS A 13 -4.79 -8.15 4.70
CA HIS A 13 -3.85 -7.03 4.70
C HIS A 13 -2.54 -7.41 4.01
N ARG A 14 -2.09 -6.56 3.09
CA ARG A 14 -0.86 -6.70 2.32
C ARG A 14 0.09 -5.56 2.66
N GLN A 15 1.27 -5.88 3.17
CA GLN A 15 2.30 -4.88 3.47
C GLN A 15 3.30 -4.82 2.32
N TYR A 16 3.54 -3.61 1.85
CA TYR A 16 4.48 -3.30 0.79
C TYR A 16 5.65 -2.51 1.37
N LYS A 17 6.83 -2.74 0.81
CA LYS A 17 8.04 -1.99 1.09
C LYS A 17 8.59 -1.45 -0.23
N HIS A 18 9.25 -0.31 -0.16
CA HIS A 18 10.02 0.24 -1.25
C HIS A 18 11.51 0.10 -0.92
N GLU A 19 12.35 -0.06 -1.94
CA GLU A 19 13.81 -0.12 -1.78
C GLU A 19 14.41 1.19 -1.27
N VAL A 20 14.07 2.30 -1.92
CA VAL A 20 14.54 3.66 -1.59
C VAL A 20 13.64 4.41 -0.58
N LYS A 21 12.31 4.38 -0.71
CA LYS A 21 11.40 5.11 0.18
C LYS A 21 11.34 4.44 1.56
N ALA A 22 11.58 5.22 2.60
CA ALA A 22 11.49 4.75 3.98
C ALA A 22 10.02 4.52 4.39
N GLY A 23 9.77 3.39 5.04
CA GLY A 23 8.44 3.03 5.55
C GLY A 23 7.88 1.74 4.94
N ARG A 24 6.72 1.33 5.45
CA ARG A 24 5.90 0.25 4.89
C ARG A 24 4.51 0.80 4.61
N VAL A 25 3.92 0.39 3.51
CA VAL A 25 2.55 0.75 3.13
C VAL A 25 1.68 -0.48 3.34
N THR A 26 0.56 -0.33 4.02
CA THR A 26 -0.39 -1.43 4.22
C THR A 26 -1.62 -1.20 3.36
N VAL A 27 -1.89 -2.14 2.47
CA VAL A 27 -3.10 -2.18 1.65
C VAL A 27 -4.06 -3.18 2.30
N ALA A 28 -5.16 -2.67 2.85
CA ALA A 28 -6.25 -3.48 3.38
C ALA A 28 -7.19 -3.92 2.25
N GLY A 29 -7.68 -5.15 2.31
CA GLY A 29 -8.70 -5.68 1.40
C GLY A 29 -8.18 -6.76 0.45
N LYS A 30 -9.12 -7.55 -0.07
CA LYS A 30 -8.82 -8.60 -1.05
C LYS A 30 -8.33 -7.97 -2.36
N PRO A 31 -7.55 -8.70 -3.20
CA PRO A 31 -7.12 -8.19 -4.50
C PRO A 31 -8.26 -7.81 -5.44
N SER A 32 -9.41 -8.46 -5.25
CA SER A 32 -10.62 -8.25 -6.05
C SER A 32 -11.59 -7.23 -5.44
N GLU A 33 -11.30 -6.68 -4.26
CA GLU A 33 -12.11 -5.64 -3.65
C GLU A 33 -11.58 -4.27 -4.03
N GLU A 34 -12.51 -3.38 -4.35
CA GLU A 34 -12.19 -2.00 -4.65
C GLU A 34 -11.79 -1.27 -3.36
N VAL A 35 -10.63 -0.62 -3.38
CA VAL A 35 -10.15 0.13 -2.23
C VAL A 35 -10.91 1.43 -2.15
N ALA A 36 -11.63 1.66 -1.03
CA ALA A 36 -12.35 2.89 -0.81
C ALA A 36 -11.45 4.12 -1.05
N PRO A 37 -11.96 5.20 -1.68
CA PRO A 37 -11.13 6.33 -2.11
C PRO A 37 -10.37 7.02 -0.97
N GLY A 38 -10.92 7.03 0.25
CA GLY A 38 -10.22 7.54 1.44
C GLY A 38 -9.01 6.69 1.84
N THR A 39 -9.17 5.37 1.76
CA THR A 39 -8.09 4.40 2.01
C THR A 39 -7.01 4.50 0.94
N LEU A 40 -7.43 4.63 -0.33
CA LEU A 40 -6.50 4.83 -1.44
C LEU A 40 -5.70 6.13 -1.27
N ASN A 41 -6.35 7.24 -0.91
CA ASN A 41 -5.66 8.50 -0.64
C ASN A 41 -4.66 8.39 0.52
N SER A 42 -5.03 7.68 1.59
CA SER A 42 -4.15 7.46 2.74
C SER A 42 -2.93 6.62 2.34
N ILE A 43 -3.13 5.57 1.54
CA ILE A 43 -2.07 4.75 0.96
C ILE A 43 -1.15 5.59 0.07
N LEU A 44 -1.72 6.42 -0.80
CA LEU A 44 -0.96 7.28 -1.71
C LEU A 44 -0.11 8.31 -0.94
N LYS A 45 -0.68 8.97 0.07
CA LYS A 45 0.05 9.87 0.97
C LYS A 45 1.18 9.15 1.70
N GLN A 46 0.90 7.98 2.28
CA GLN A 46 1.91 7.18 2.99
C GLN A 46 3.03 6.67 2.06
N SER A 47 2.71 6.45 0.78
CA SER A 47 3.66 6.01 -0.25
C SER A 47 4.44 7.17 -0.90
N GLY A 48 4.17 8.42 -0.52
CA GLY A 48 4.76 9.61 -1.12
C GLY A 48 4.40 9.77 -2.61
N LEU A 49 3.26 9.22 -3.04
CA LEU A 49 2.75 9.30 -4.40
C LEU A 49 1.71 10.41 -4.59
N LYS A 50 1.29 11.04 -3.48
CA LYS A 50 0.31 12.12 -3.46
C LYS A 50 0.49 12.96 -2.20
N GLU A 51 0.38 14.27 -2.31
CA GLU A 51 0.41 15.22 -1.19
C GLU A 51 -0.93 15.30 -0.43
#